data_AF-A0A7L4BNG5-F1
#
_entry.id   AF-A0A7L4BNG5-F1
#
_cell.length_a   1.000
_cell.length_b   1.000
_cell.length_c   1.000
_cell.angle_alpha   90.00
_cell.angle_beta   90.00
_cell.angle_gamma   90.00
#
_symmetry.space_group_name_H-M   'P 1'
#
loop_
_entity.id
_entity.type
_entity.pdbx_description
1 polymer ?
#
loop_
_entity_poly.entity_id
_entity_poly.type
_entity_poly.pdbx_seq_one_letter_code
_entity_poly.pdbx_strand_id
1 'polypeptide(L)'
;QNNIEKVTFVKVYLISQGRLPLMNLNAMIDTVAGYHQKENILWMLLHSFYHTRIVSHENTGVLKRMDWLLDLMGYIRNLAYKSTPLQNVDLKECIDFLLWLFAASVVAWADHGAPLLLGLSADWSPWKHQMILPELSEDRIGKHPSEKLAVQETLTLLPSSISLLLAKEPWKEQTQKV
;
A
#
# COMPACT_ATOMS: atom_id res chain seq x y z
N GLN A 1 -14.84 -12.89 -8.89
CA GLN A 1 -13.44 -12.44 -8.94
C GLN A 1 -13.32 -10.92 -9.03
N ASN A 2 -13.95 -10.28 -10.02
CA ASN A 2 -13.94 -8.81 -10.25
C ASN A 2 -14.53 -7.94 -9.10
N ASN A 3 -15.15 -8.55 -8.07
CA ASN A 3 -15.74 -7.82 -6.94
C ASN A 3 -14.69 -7.38 -5.90
N ILE A 4 -13.67 -8.21 -5.65
CA ILE A 4 -12.62 -7.89 -4.65
C ILE A 4 -11.80 -6.69 -5.11
N GLU A 5 -11.33 -6.69 -6.36
CA GLU A 5 -10.62 -5.55 -6.97
C GLU A 5 -11.41 -4.25 -6.89
N LYS A 6 -12.71 -4.28 -7.22
CA LYS A 6 -13.59 -3.10 -7.14
C LYS A 6 -13.77 -2.60 -5.72
N VAL A 7 -14.08 -3.50 -4.77
CA VAL A 7 -14.25 -3.14 -3.35
C VAL A 7 -12.95 -2.59 -2.78
N THR A 8 -11.82 -3.21 -3.10
CA THR A 8 -10.50 -2.73 -2.71
C THR A 8 -10.23 -1.35 -3.28
N PHE A 9 -10.43 -1.15 -4.58
CA PHE A 9 -10.25 0.14 -5.23
C PHE A 9 -11.05 1.25 -4.53
N VAL A 10 -12.35 1.05 -4.31
CA VAL A 10 -13.21 2.04 -3.64
C VAL A 10 -12.70 2.35 -2.23
N LYS A 11 -12.33 1.33 -1.45
CA LYS A 11 -11.79 1.52 -0.10
C LYS A 11 -10.47 2.29 -0.11
N VAL A 12 -9.49 1.87 -0.91
CA VAL A 12 -8.18 2.53 -0.94
C VAL A 12 -8.27 3.95 -1.50
N TYR A 13 -9.21 4.20 -2.42
CA TYR A 13 -9.51 5.54 -2.91
C TYR A 13 -10.03 6.43 -1.77
N LEU A 14 -11.06 6.00 -1.04
CA LEU A 14 -11.61 6.76 0.08
C LEU A 14 -10.57 7.04 1.18
N ILE A 15 -9.72 6.07 1.48
CA ILE A 15 -8.60 6.23 2.42
C ILE A 15 -7.60 7.25 1.88
N SER A 16 -7.24 7.17 0.59
CA SER A 16 -6.29 8.10 -0.05
C SER A 16 -6.75 9.56 0.03
N GLN A 17 -8.07 9.79 0.09
CA GLN A 17 -8.69 11.11 0.20
C GLN A 17 -8.97 11.52 1.66
N GLY A 18 -8.53 10.74 2.65
CA GLY A 18 -8.78 10.99 4.08
C GLY A 18 -10.23 10.77 4.53
N ARG A 19 -11.11 10.26 3.66
CA ARG A 19 -12.54 10.02 3.94
C ARG A 19 -12.76 8.81 4.83
N LEU A 20 -11.79 7.89 4.86
CA LEU A 20 -11.75 6.75 5.77
C LEU A 20 -10.40 6.73 6.51
N PRO A 21 -10.36 6.29 7.78
CA PRO A 21 -9.11 6.11 8.51
C PRO A 21 -8.19 5.08 7.85
N LEU A 22 -6.88 5.29 7.94
CA LEU A 22 -5.86 4.36 7.42
C LEU A 22 -6.00 2.95 8.02
N MET A 23 -6.41 2.86 9.29
CA MET A 23 -6.63 1.60 10.02
C MET A 23 -7.69 0.68 9.37
N ASN A 24 -8.57 1.22 8.52
CA ASN A 24 -9.54 0.42 7.78
C ASN A 24 -8.86 -0.51 6.74
N LEU A 25 -7.57 -0.33 6.45
CA LEU A 25 -6.78 -1.26 5.66
C LEU A 25 -6.59 -2.62 6.34
N ASN A 26 -6.54 -2.68 7.68
CA ASN A 26 -6.22 -3.93 8.38
C ASN A 26 -7.26 -5.02 8.09
N ALA A 27 -8.55 -4.67 8.13
CA ALA A 27 -9.64 -5.59 7.77
C ALA A 27 -9.61 -6.03 6.29
N MET A 28 -9.00 -5.24 5.41
CA MET A 28 -8.82 -5.59 4.01
C MET A 28 -7.67 -6.57 3.82
N ILE A 29 -6.56 -6.39 4.55
CA ILE A 29 -5.35 -7.23 4.45
C ILE A 29 -5.71 -8.71 4.64
N ASP A 30 -6.49 -9.04 5.67
CA ASP A 30 -6.88 -10.43 5.94
C ASP A 30 -7.74 -11.02 4.80
N THR A 31 -8.61 -10.19 4.21
CA THR A 31 -9.46 -10.60 3.08
C THR A 31 -8.64 -10.80 1.80
N VAL A 32 -7.60 -9.98 1.58
CA VAL A 32 -6.78 -10.00 0.37
C VAL A 32 -5.65 -11.03 0.46
N ALA A 33 -5.21 -11.41 1.66
CA ALA A 33 -4.16 -12.41 1.87
C ALA A 33 -4.47 -13.74 1.13
N GLY A 34 -5.74 -14.14 1.08
CA GLY A 34 -6.20 -15.33 0.33
C GLY A 34 -6.49 -15.10 -1.15
N TYR A 35 -6.36 -13.88 -1.68
CA TYR A 35 -6.69 -13.57 -3.08
C TYR A 35 -5.52 -13.88 -4.03
N HIS A 36 -5.80 -14.37 -5.23
CA HIS A 36 -4.74 -14.79 -6.18
C HIS A 36 -4.06 -13.64 -6.93
N GLN A 37 -4.74 -12.52 -7.21
CA GLN A 37 -4.17 -11.39 -7.97
C GLN A 37 -3.64 -10.31 -7.02
N LYS A 38 -2.66 -10.68 -6.19
CA LYS A 38 -2.11 -9.82 -5.13
C LYS A 38 -1.39 -8.58 -5.66
N GLU A 39 -0.72 -8.69 -6.80
CA GLU A 39 0.06 -7.60 -7.42
C GLU A 39 -0.82 -6.38 -7.77
N ASN A 40 -1.99 -6.62 -8.37
CA ASN A 40 -2.93 -5.54 -8.71
C ASN A 40 -3.39 -4.79 -7.45
N ILE A 41 -3.66 -5.55 -6.38
CA ILE A 41 -4.06 -4.98 -5.10
C ILE A 41 -2.92 -4.19 -4.46
N LEU A 42 -1.69 -4.72 -4.50
CA LEU A 42 -0.50 -4.02 -4.03
C LEU A 42 -0.25 -2.73 -4.79
N TRP A 43 -0.49 -2.71 -6.10
CA TRP A 43 -0.39 -1.49 -6.89
C TRP A 43 -1.44 -0.44 -6.48
N MET A 44 -2.70 -0.85 -6.31
CA MET A 44 -3.76 0.03 -5.80
C MET A 44 -3.41 0.61 -4.42
N LEU A 45 -2.81 -0.21 -3.55
CA LEU A 45 -2.35 0.19 -2.22
C LEU A 45 -1.16 1.14 -2.29
N LEU A 46 -0.15 0.86 -3.13
CA LEU A 46 0.99 1.75 -3.38
C LEU A 46 0.53 3.13 -3.83
N HIS A 47 -0.41 3.19 -4.79
CA HIS A 47 -1.00 4.44 -5.26
C HIS A 47 -1.76 5.17 -4.15
N SER A 48 -2.55 4.43 -3.36
CA SER A 48 -3.26 5.00 -2.20
C SER A 48 -2.30 5.58 -1.16
N PHE A 49 -1.23 4.86 -0.78
CA PHE A 49 -0.23 5.34 0.17
C PHE A 49 0.44 6.61 -0.32
N TYR A 50 0.81 6.66 -1.60
CA TYR A 50 1.38 7.88 -2.17
C TYR A 50 0.41 9.07 -2.04
N HIS A 51 -0.87 8.86 -2.35
CA HIS A 51 -1.88 9.90 -2.17
C HIS A 51 -2.13 10.29 -0.71
N THR A 52 -2.09 9.37 0.25
CA THR A 52 -2.20 9.72 1.68
C THR A 52 -1.09 10.66 2.16
N ARG A 53 0.06 10.69 1.46
CA ARG A 53 1.13 11.65 1.71
C ARG A 53 0.82 13.03 1.12
N ILE A 54 0.25 13.07 -0.08
CA ILE A 54 -0.05 14.32 -0.81
C ILE A 54 -1.29 15.00 -0.22
N VAL A 55 -2.35 14.23 -0.04
CA VAL A 55 -3.61 14.67 0.55
C VAL A 55 -3.50 14.51 2.06
N SER A 56 -2.87 15.51 2.68
CA SER A 56 -2.75 15.57 4.14
C SER A 56 -4.12 15.75 4.79
N HIS A 57 -4.54 14.78 5.59
CA HIS A 57 -5.81 14.79 6.32
C HIS A 57 -5.58 14.24 7.73
N GLU A 58 -6.41 14.61 8.71
CA GLU A 58 -6.32 14.12 10.10
C GLU A 58 -6.35 12.58 10.21
N ASN A 59 -7.02 11.92 9.27
CA ASN A 59 -7.19 10.47 9.18
C ASN A 59 -5.98 9.73 8.57
N THR A 60 -5.09 10.45 7.89
CA THR A 60 -3.96 9.92 7.11
C THR A 60 -2.65 10.69 7.35
N GLY A 61 -2.64 11.54 8.39
CA GLY A 61 -1.50 12.36 8.76
C GLY A 61 -0.25 11.52 9.08
N VAL A 62 0.89 12.19 9.21
CA VAL A 62 2.19 11.53 9.43
C VAL A 62 2.15 10.55 10.61
N LEU A 63 1.55 10.96 11.73
CA LEU A 63 1.40 10.08 12.91
C LEU A 63 0.54 8.85 12.62
N LYS A 64 -0.58 9.00 11.90
CA LYS A 64 -1.44 7.86 11.52
C LYS A 64 -0.73 6.87 10.61
N ARG A 65 0.10 7.37 9.70
CA ARG A 65 0.94 6.54 8.83
C ARG A 65 2.01 5.79 9.62
N MET A 66 2.64 6.46 10.60
CA MET A 66 3.60 5.82 11.50
C MET A 66 2.94 4.73 12.34
N ASP A 67 1.83 5.05 13.02
CA ASP A 67 1.08 4.09 13.85
C ASP A 67 0.73 2.83 13.04
N TRP A 68 0.16 3.02 11.85
CA TRP A 68 -0.21 1.92 10.97
C TRP A 68 0.99 1.08 10.52
N LEU A 69 2.13 1.70 10.20
CA LEU A 69 3.33 0.97 9.79
C LEU A 69 3.88 0.11 10.92
N LEU A 70 3.88 0.63 12.16
CA LEU A 70 4.29 -0.12 13.34
C LEU A 70 3.37 -1.31 13.61
N ASP A 71 2.05 -1.11 13.48
CA ASP A 71 1.06 -2.18 13.61
C ASP A 71 1.29 -3.26 12.55
N LEU A 72 1.55 -2.88 11.29
CA LEU A 72 1.87 -3.82 10.21
C LEU A 72 3.14 -4.63 10.51
N MET A 73 4.20 -3.98 10.97
CA MET A 73 5.45 -4.65 11.36
C MET A 73 5.20 -5.65 12.51
N GLY A 74 4.41 -5.25 13.51
CA GLY A 74 4.00 -6.13 14.61
C GLY A 74 3.20 -7.34 14.12
N TYR A 75 2.28 -7.13 13.18
CA TYR A 75 1.48 -8.19 12.57
C TYR A 75 2.36 -9.20 11.79
N ILE A 76 3.25 -8.71 10.93
CA ILE A 76 4.21 -9.56 10.18
C ILE A 76 5.04 -10.39 11.13
N ARG A 77 5.57 -9.78 12.20
CA ARG A 77 6.37 -10.45 13.22
C ARG A 77 5.58 -11.58 13.88
N ASN A 78 4.35 -11.32 14.32
CA ASN A 78 3.50 -12.30 15.00
C ASN A 78 3.14 -13.48 14.09
N LEU A 79 2.95 -13.22 12.79
CA LEU A 79 2.73 -14.26 11.78
C LEU A 79 3.98 -15.12 11.54
N ALA A 80 5.15 -14.50 11.39
CA ALA A 80 6.41 -15.20 11.16
C ALA A 80 6.77 -16.14 12.32
N TYR A 81 6.48 -15.74 13.57
CA TYR A 81 6.65 -16.58 14.76
C TYR A 81 5.49 -17.57 15.01
N LYS A 82 4.55 -17.71 14.07
CA LYS A 82 3.37 -18.60 14.16
C LYS A 82 2.51 -18.40 15.42
N SER A 83 2.56 -17.21 16.02
CA SER A 83 1.76 -16.87 17.20
C SER A 83 0.30 -16.59 16.85
N THR A 84 -0.02 -16.47 15.56
CA THR A 84 -1.38 -16.31 15.05
C THR A 84 -1.68 -17.41 14.02
N PRO A 85 -2.69 -18.27 14.22
CA PRO A 85 -3.04 -19.30 13.25
C PRO A 85 -3.74 -18.68 12.02
N LEU A 86 -3.21 -18.93 10.82
CA LEU A 86 -3.93 -18.67 9.56
C LEU A 86 -4.77 -19.87 9.16
N GLN A 87 -6.03 -19.63 8.82
CA GLN A 87 -6.86 -20.62 8.14
C GLN A 87 -6.75 -20.43 6.61
N ASN A 88 -6.50 -21.52 5.89
CA ASN A 88 -6.70 -21.62 4.43
C ASN A 88 -5.80 -20.77 3.50
N VAL A 89 -4.65 -20.28 3.96
CA VAL A 89 -3.66 -19.57 3.11
C VAL A 89 -2.25 -20.07 3.42
N ASP A 90 -1.41 -20.21 2.40
CA ASP A 90 0.01 -20.52 2.59
C ASP A 90 0.71 -19.40 3.36
N LEU A 91 1.36 -19.76 4.48
CA LEU A 91 1.99 -18.80 5.37
C LEU A 91 3.11 -18.02 4.65
N LYS A 92 3.86 -18.68 3.77
CA LYS A 92 4.93 -18.03 3.01
C LYS A 92 4.36 -17.00 2.05
N GLU A 93 3.35 -17.37 1.27
CA GLU A 93 2.67 -16.46 0.35
C GLU A 93 2.07 -15.23 1.07
N CYS A 94 1.50 -15.43 2.26
CA CYS A 94 0.98 -14.34 3.08
C CYS A 94 2.09 -13.40 3.58
N ILE A 95 3.20 -13.94 4.08
CA ILE A 95 4.35 -13.13 4.53
C ILE A 95 4.96 -12.36 3.35
N ASP A 96 5.14 -13.02 2.20
CA ASP A 96 5.67 -12.37 0.99
C ASP A 96 4.78 -11.17 0.59
N PHE A 97 3.45 -11.34 0.60
CA PHE A 97 2.50 -10.25 0.36
C PHE A 97 2.66 -9.09 1.35
N LEU A 98 2.77 -9.38 2.65
CA LEU A 98 2.89 -8.36 3.68
C LEU A 98 4.22 -7.62 3.60
N LEU A 99 5.31 -8.29 3.21
CA LEU A 99 6.60 -7.64 2.97
C LEU A 99 6.55 -6.67 1.80
N TRP A 100 5.85 -7.03 0.73
CA TRP A 100 5.60 -6.12 -0.37
C TRP A 100 4.70 -4.93 0.03
N LEU A 101 3.68 -5.18 0.85
CA LEU A 101 2.82 -4.13 1.40
C LEU A 101 3.62 -3.15 2.25
N PHE A 102 4.49 -3.68 3.12
CA PHE A 102 5.42 -2.89 3.91
C PHE A 102 6.34 -2.06 3.00
N ALA A 103 6.96 -2.69 1.99
CA ALA A 103 7.84 -1.99 1.08
C ALA A 103 7.14 -0.86 0.32
N ALA A 104 5.94 -1.12 -0.22
CA ALA A 104 5.12 -0.12 -0.89
C ALA A 104 4.81 1.09 0.02
N SER A 105 4.43 0.84 1.28
CA SER A 105 4.12 1.92 2.23
C SER A 105 5.36 2.76 2.58
N VAL A 106 6.50 2.11 2.81
CA VAL A 106 7.77 2.80 3.12
C VAL A 106 8.21 3.63 1.93
N VAL A 107 8.25 3.06 0.72
CA VAL A 107 8.64 3.78 -0.50
C VAL A 107 7.72 4.97 -0.75
N ALA A 108 6.41 4.80 -0.57
CA ALA A 108 5.43 5.88 -0.76
C ALA A 108 5.55 7.02 0.25
N TRP A 109 5.98 6.74 1.47
CA TRP A 109 6.01 7.74 2.56
C TRP A 109 7.40 8.32 2.82
N ALA A 110 8.46 7.58 2.50
CA ALA A 110 9.84 7.98 2.69
C ALA A 110 10.18 9.23 1.88
N ASP A 111 9.77 9.31 0.62
CA ASP A 111 10.04 10.47 -0.23
C ASP A 111 9.00 10.66 -1.36
N HIS A 112 8.95 11.85 -1.95
CA HIS A 112 8.09 12.13 -3.11
C HIS A 112 8.65 11.58 -4.42
N GLY A 113 9.96 11.53 -4.58
CA GLY A 113 10.62 11.19 -5.85
C GLY A 113 10.49 9.72 -6.22
N ALA A 114 10.58 8.81 -5.25
CA ALA A 114 10.52 7.37 -5.54
C ALA A 114 9.19 6.95 -6.18
N PRO A 115 8.00 7.32 -5.66
CA PRO A 115 6.73 7.06 -6.34
C PRO A 115 6.64 7.62 -7.76
N LEU A 116 7.16 8.82 -8.00
CA LEU A 116 7.16 9.42 -9.35
C LEU A 116 8.04 8.63 -10.33
N LEU A 117 9.20 8.15 -9.88
CA LEU A 117 10.08 7.29 -10.69
C LEU A 117 9.44 5.94 -11.02
N LEU A 118 8.57 5.45 -10.13
CA LEU A 118 7.75 4.26 -10.36
C LEU A 118 6.54 4.52 -11.26
N GLY A 119 6.36 5.76 -11.76
CA GLY A 119 5.28 6.14 -12.66
C GLY A 119 3.95 6.42 -11.96
N LEU A 120 3.93 6.66 -10.65
CA LEU A 120 2.71 7.06 -9.95
C LEU A 120 2.32 8.50 -10.28
N SER A 121 1.02 8.73 -10.41
CA SER A 121 0.44 10.06 -10.62
C SER A 121 0.10 10.72 -9.29
N ALA A 122 0.22 12.05 -9.22
CA ALA A 122 -0.27 12.84 -8.08
C ALA A 122 -1.81 12.99 -8.09
N ASP A 123 -2.45 12.60 -9.19
CA ASP A 123 -3.90 12.64 -9.38
C ASP A 123 -4.46 11.28 -9.75
N TRP A 124 -5.64 10.96 -9.23
CA TRP A 124 -6.50 9.89 -9.75
C TRP A 124 -7.22 10.30 -11.05
N SER A 125 -6.78 11.34 -11.77
CA SER A 125 -7.42 11.87 -12.97
C SER A 125 -7.35 11.00 -14.24
N PRO A 126 -6.35 10.12 -14.47
CA PRO A 126 -6.38 9.16 -15.58
C PRO A 126 -7.65 8.27 -15.54
N TRP A 127 -8.18 8.04 -14.35
CA TRP A 127 -9.36 7.23 -14.07
C TRP A 127 -10.67 7.94 -14.40
N LYS A 128 -10.72 9.27 -14.25
CA LYS A 128 -11.88 10.06 -14.65
C LYS A 128 -12.13 9.96 -16.16
N HIS A 129 -11.08 9.82 -16.97
CA HIS A 129 -11.20 9.64 -18.42
C HIS A 129 -11.61 8.21 -18.81
N GLN A 130 -11.16 7.19 -18.06
CA GLN A 130 -11.59 5.80 -18.28
C GLN A 130 -13.09 5.56 -17.99
N MET A 131 -13.71 6.35 -17.11
CA MET A 131 -15.18 6.29 -16.90
C MET A 131 -15.99 6.87 -18.08
N ILE A 132 -15.40 7.71 -18.94
CA ILE A 132 -16.11 8.45 -19.98
C ILE A 132 -16.20 7.66 -21.30
N LEU A 133 -15.35 6.64 -21.50
CA LEU A 133 -15.39 5.79 -22.69
C LEU A 133 -15.51 4.30 -22.34
N PRO A 134 -16.74 3.78 -22.12
CA PRO A 134 -16.98 2.39 -21.72
C PRO A 134 -16.46 1.35 -22.73
N GLU A 135 -16.39 1.71 -24.02
CA GLU A 135 -16.07 0.79 -25.12
C GLU A 135 -14.57 0.43 -25.25
N LEU A 136 -13.68 1.17 -24.56
CA LEU A 136 -12.26 0.80 -24.38
C LEU A 136 -11.96 0.28 -22.96
N SER A 137 -12.97 0.17 -22.10
CA SER A 137 -12.83 -0.01 -20.64
C SER A 137 -12.68 -1.47 -20.16
N GLU A 138 -12.27 -2.39 -21.03
CA GLU A 138 -11.80 -3.71 -20.57
C GLU A 138 -10.35 -3.69 -20.09
N ASP A 139 -9.67 -2.54 -20.14
CA ASP A 139 -8.34 -2.38 -19.55
C ASP A 139 -8.44 -2.39 -18.02
N ARG A 140 -8.27 -3.60 -17.51
CA ARG A 140 -8.33 -3.95 -16.11
C ARG A 140 -7.20 -3.24 -15.37
N ILE A 141 -7.60 -2.38 -14.46
CA ILE A 141 -6.77 -1.71 -13.45
C ILE A 141 -5.75 -2.66 -12.82
N GLY A 142 -4.49 -2.23 -12.73
CA GLY A 142 -3.41 -3.01 -12.12
C GLY A 142 -2.86 -4.12 -13.03
N LYS A 143 -3.36 -4.24 -14.27
CA LYS A 143 -2.95 -5.31 -15.21
C LYS A 143 -2.03 -4.81 -16.30
N HIS A 144 -1.64 -3.53 -16.29
CA HIS A 144 -0.61 -3.05 -17.19
C HIS A 144 0.77 -3.55 -16.72
N PRO A 145 1.64 -4.06 -17.60
CA PRO A 145 2.94 -4.61 -17.21
C PRO A 145 3.81 -3.65 -16.40
N SER A 146 3.71 -2.34 -16.66
CA SER A 146 4.43 -1.30 -15.91
C SER A 146 3.94 -1.15 -14.47
N GLU A 147 2.67 -1.43 -14.19
CA GLU A 147 2.08 -1.34 -12.85
C GLU A 147 2.62 -2.47 -11.97
N LYS A 148 2.71 -3.69 -12.52
CA LYS A 148 3.33 -4.83 -11.84
C LYS A 148 4.82 -4.57 -11.54
N LEU A 149 5.55 -4.01 -12.51
CA LEU A 149 6.95 -3.66 -12.34
C LEU A 149 7.14 -2.60 -11.23
N ALA A 150 6.26 -1.59 -11.18
CA ALA A 150 6.33 -0.57 -10.14
C ALA A 150 6.24 -1.17 -8.74
N VAL A 151 5.38 -2.18 -8.53
CA VAL A 151 5.28 -2.86 -7.24
C VAL A 151 6.53 -3.72 -6.97
N GLN A 152 7.07 -4.41 -7.98
CA GLN A 152 8.31 -5.18 -7.84
C GLN A 152 9.49 -4.32 -7.39
N GLU A 153 9.63 -3.14 -7.98
CA GLU A 153 10.72 -2.21 -7.68
C GLU A 153 10.63 -1.61 -6.26
N THR A 154 9.49 -1.73 -5.57
CA THR A 154 9.39 -1.27 -4.17
C THR A 154 10.36 -2.00 -3.24
N LEU A 155 10.64 -3.29 -3.48
CA LEU A 155 11.62 -4.05 -2.71
C LEU A 155 13.05 -3.58 -3.00
N THR A 156 13.36 -3.25 -4.26
CA THR A 156 14.66 -2.69 -4.67
C THR A 156 14.91 -1.34 -3.99
N LEU A 157 13.89 -0.50 -3.91
CA LEU A 157 13.95 0.84 -3.32
C LEU A 157 13.85 0.84 -1.78
N LEU A 158 13.54 -0.30 -1.17
CA LEU A 158 13.30 -0.39 0.26
C LEU A 158 14.49 0.06 1.12
N PRO A 159 15.75 -0.35 0.87
CA PRO A 159 16.87 0.00 1.75
C PRO A 159 17.13 1.51 1.85
N SER A 160 17.09 2.22 0.71
CA SER A 160 17.25 3.67 0.67
C SER A 160 16.03 4.38 1.27
N SER A 161 14.82 3.89 0.99
CA SER A 161 13.57 4.47 1.49
C SER A 161 13.45 4.35 3.02
N ILE A 162 13.81 3.21 3.62
CA ILE A 162 13.85 3.05 5.08
C ILE A 162 14.79 4.09 5.69
N SER A 163 16.00 4.24 5.14
CA SER A 163 16.99 5.20 5.65
C SER A 163 16.44 6.63 5.64
N LEU A 164 15.75 7.02 4.56
CA LEU A 164 15.11 8.33 4.44
C LEU A 164 13.93 8.52 5.40
N LEU A 165 13.13 7.47 5.61
CA LEU A 165 11.98 7.51 6.52
C LEU A 165 12.45 7.70 7.96
N LEU A 166 13.46 6.94 8.40
CA LEU A 166 14.00 6.99 9.75
C LEU A 166 14.71 8.32 10.08
N ALA A 167 15.17 9.05 9.07
CA ALA A 167 15.79 10.36 9.25
C ALA A 167 14.77 11.51 9.44
N LYS A 168 13.46 11.25 9.27
CA LYS A 168 12.39 12.26 9.33
C LYS A 168 11.60 12.17 10.63
N GLU A 169 11.07 13.28 11.11
CA GLU A 169 10.09 13.24 12.19
C GLU A 169 8.78 12.61 11.72
N PRO A 170 8.09 11.81 12.56
CA PRO A 170 8.40 11.45 13.96
C PRO A 170 9.32 10.22 14.14
N TRP A 171 9.81 9.61 13.05
CA TRP A 171 10.60 8.38 13.11
C TRP A 171 11.97 8.59 13.78
N LYS A 172 12.55 9.78 13.61
CA LYS A 172 13.83 10.14 14.23
C LYS A 172 13.76 10.08 15.76
N GLU A 173 12.67 10.56 16.37
CA GLU A 173 12.45 10.43 17.82
C GLU A 173 12.30 8.98 18.30
N GLN A 174 11.85 8.06 17.46
CA GLN A 174 11.69 6.64 17.82
C GLN A 174 13.00 5.86 17.72
N THR A 175 13.87 6.21 16.77
CA THR A 175 15.18 5.55 16.62
C THR A 175 16.17 5.90 17.73
N GLN A 176 16.03 7.07 18.36
CA GLN A 176 16.87 7.50 19.48
C GLN A 176 16.47 6.92 20.84
N LYS A 177 15.31 6.25 20.92
CA LYS A 177 14.80 5.63 22.16
C LYS A 177 15.24 4.16 22.34
N VAL A 178 16.12 3.66 21.47
CA VAL A 178 16.66 2.29 21.50
C VAL A 178 18.06 2.27 22.08
#